data_AF-A0A3B8QE81-F1
#
_entry.id   AF-A0A3B8QE81-F1
#
_cell.length_a   1.000
_cell.length_b   1.000
_cell.length_c   1.000
_cell.angle_alpha   90.00
_cell.angle_beta   90.00
_cell.angle_gamma   90.00
#
_symmetry.space_group_name_H-M   'P 1'
#
loop_
_entity.id
_entity.type
_entity.pdbx_description
1 polymer ?
#
loop_
_entity_poly.entity_id
_entity_poly.type
_entity_poly.pdbx_seq_one_letter_code
_entity_poly.pdbx_strand_id
1 'polypeptide(L)'
;YDPQVSADVYIFDRFAPPEAPGGPTLVFLPPDVEWLTQTLAVVEAPEVPGWNPAHPVLRFVALEDLRIDRAARIAMPEEGDAGPTSVVGETGRAPAAEVVVGSALLPLVLVSERPDRIVRVSFALEDSNFPLHPGFPIFLTNTLGWLMDEQVALARAPGQIEVPLAMAAVTDLEGSDVATWPLANRTVFMADQPGLYTVAQADRRLRVAVNLASTARTSVNDSGFTSDEITSAASTALADTEMGPSEELWMAFLLLALFLVVVEWVTYHRRLTV
;
A
#
# COMPACT_ATOMS: atom_id res chain seq x y z
N TYR A 1 -2.66 -26.61 5.83
CA TYR A 1 -3.11 -25.75 6.92
C TYR A 1 -3.01 -26.56 8.19
N ASP A 2 -2.23 -26.08 9.14
CA ASP A 2 -2.21 -26.63 10.49
C ASP A 2 -2.94 -25.63 11.39
N PRO A 3 -4.13 -25.96 11.91
CA PRO A 3 -4.90 -25.06 12.76
C PRO A 3 -4.18 -24.72 14.08
N GLN A 4 -3.08 -25.42 14.42
CA GLN A 4 -2.29 -25.13 15.61
C GLN A 4 -1.25 -24.01 15.40
N VAL A 5 -1.00 -23.60 14.16
CA VAL A 5 -0.07 -22.50 13.85
C VAL A 5 -0.86 -21.20 13.74
N SER A 6 -0.72 -20.34 14.76
CA SER A 6 -1.27 -18.98 14.73
C SER A 6 -0.46 -18.09 13.78
N ALA A 7 -1.14 -17.38 12.90
CA ALA A 7 -0.55 -16.36 12.03
C ALA A 7 -1.31 -15.03 12.16
N ASP A 8 -0.62 -13.92 11.87
CA ASP A 8 -1.25 -12.58 11.85
C ASP A 8 -2.23 -12.42 10.68
N VAL A 9 -1.96 -13.08 9.55
CA VAL A 9 -2.80 -13.12 8.35
C VAL A 9 -2.70 -14.49 7.68
N TYR A 10 -3.84 -15.03 7.24
CA TYR A 10 -3.92 -16.25 6.44
C TYR A 10 -4.09 -15.88 4.96
N ILE A 11 -3.31 -16.51 4.07
CA ILE A 11 -3.43 -16.31 2.62
C ILE A 11 -3.63 -17.66 1.96
N PHE A 12 -4.68 -17.79 1.16
CA PHE A 12 -4.97 -19.00 0.40
C PHE A 12 -5.17 -18.69 -1.08
N ASP A 13 -4.62 -19.56 -1.94
CA ASP A 13 -4.87 -19.55 -3.39
C ASP A 13 -5.53 -20.88 -3.77
N ARG A 14 -6.72 -20.80 -4.37
CA ARG A 14 -7.56 -21.94 -4.80
C ARG A 14 -7.80 -22.98 -3.71
N PHE A 15 -7.74 -22.56 -2.46
CA PHE A 15 -7.90 -23.40 -1.29
C PHE A 15 -8.64 -22.62 -0.21
N ALA A 16 -9.42 -23.32 0.61
CA ALA A 16 -10.00 -22.80 1.83
C ALA A 16 -10.13 -23.97 2.82
N PRO A 17 -9.71 -23.80 4.09
CA PRO A 17 -9.97 -24.82 5.11
C PRO A 17 -11.49 -24.99 5.33
N PRO A 18 -11.96 -26.19 5.73
CA PRO A 18 -13.38 -26.41 6.02
C PRO A 18 -13.92 -25.51 7.13
N GLU A 19 -13.09 -25.24 8.15
CA GLU A 19 -13.37 -24.31 9.24
C GLU A 19 -12.66 -22.97 8.98
N ALA A 20 -13.28 -21.86 9.38
CA ALA A 20 -12.70 -20.55 9.24
C ALA A 20 -11.37 -20.46 10.03
N PRO A 21 -10.30 -19.87 9.45
CA PRO A 21 -9.11 -19.54 10.21
C PRO A 21 -9.43 -18.58 11.37
N GLY A 22 -8.68 -18.66 12.46
CA GLY A 22 -8.85 -17.78 13.61
C GLY A 22 -8.24 -16.38 13.44
N GLY A 23 -8.34 -15.78 12.26
CA GLY A 23 -7.77 -14.46 11.98
C GLY A 23 -8.02 -13.92 10.58
N PRO A 24 -7.51 -12.70 10.30
CA PRO A 24 -7.69 -12.02 9.03
C PRO A 24 -7.23 -12.86 7.84
N THR A 25 -8.01 -12.88 6.76
CA THR A 25 -7.80 -13.82 5.65
C THR A 25 -7.90 -13.16 4.27
N LEU A 26 -6.93 -13.43 3.40
CA LEU A 26 -6.98 -13.17 1.95
C LEU A 26 -7.15 -14.49 1.20
N VAL A 27 -8.18 -14.60 0.36
CA VAL A 27 -8.41 -15.80 -0.47
C VAL A 27 -8.56 -15.47 -1.94
N PHE A 28 -7.87 -16.22 -2.81
CA PHE A 28 -8.04 -16.19 -4.26
C PHE A 28 -8.78 -17.44 -4.72
N LEU A 29 -9.91 -17.26 -5.42
CA LEU A 29 -10.78 -18.30 -5.95
C LEU A 29 -10.96 -19.52 -5.00
N PRO A 30 -11.41 -19.31 -3.75
CA PRO A 30 -11.60 -20.41 -2.82
C PRO A 30 -12.69 -21.39 -3.31
N PRO A 31 -12.62 -22.69 -2.96
CA PRO A 31 -13.74 -23.60 -3.12
C PRO A 31 -14.91 -23.19 -2.21
N ASP A 32 -16.10 -23.75 -2.47
CA ASP A 32 -17.27 -23.51 -1.62
C ASP A 32 -17.08 -24.13 -0.23
N VAL A 33 -17.13 -23.29 0.80
CA VAL A 33 -17.04 -23.61 2.22
C VAL A 33 -18.06 -22.78 3.00
N GLU A 34 -18.52 -23.26 4.15
CA GLU A 34 -19.64 -22.64 4.88
C GLU A 34 -19.37 -21.20 5.34
N TRP A 35 -18.12 -20.86 5.63
CA TRP A 35 -17.74 -19.54 6.13
C TRP A 35 -17.46 -18.51 5.02
N LEU A 36 -17.65 -18.88 3.75
CA LEU A 36 -17.52 -17.99 2.59
C LEU A 36 -18.83 -17.92 1.80
N THR A 37 -19.02 -16.84 1.05
CA THR A 37 -20.18 -16.71 0.14
C THR A 37 -20.23 -17.85 -0.88
N GLN A 38 -21.42 -18.30 -1.27
CA GLN A 38 -21.51 -19.41 -2.22
C GLN A 38 -21.15 -18.98 -3.65
N THR A 39 -20.47 -19.85 -4.39
CA THR A 39 -20.27 -19.69 -5.83
C THR A 39 -21.55 -20.08 -6.56
N LEU A 40 -22.15 -19.14 -7.30
CA LEU A 40 -23.38 -19.35 -8.06
C LEU A 40 -23.11 -19.87 -9.47
N ALA A 41 -22.02 -19.44 -10.08
CA ALA A 41 -21.63 -19.83 -11.43
C ALA A 41 -20.15 -19.52 -11.68
N VAL A 42 -19.60 -20.09 -12.76
CA VAL A 42 -18.32 -19.68 -13.34
C VAL A 42 -18.61 -18.83 -14.58
N VAL A 43 -17.90 -17.72 -14.70
CA VAL A 43 -18.03 -16.76 -15.80
C VAL A 43 -16.70 -16.72 -16.56
N GLU A 44 -16.78 -16.97 -17.86
CA GLU A 44 -15.65 -16.86 -18.78
C GLU A 44 -15.51 -15.40 -19.26
N ALA A 45 -14.27 -14.91 -19.32
CA ALA A 45 -13.90 -13.56 -19.73
C ALA A 45 -14.80 -12.45 -19.14
N PRO A 46 -14.94 -12.36 -17.80
CA PRO A 46 -15.81 -11.36 -17.18
C PRO A 46 -15.31 -9.94 -17.46
N GLU A 47 -16.26 -9.03 -17.71
CA GLU A 47 -15.96 -7.59 -17.72
C GLU A 47 -15.67 -7.10 -16.31
N VAL A 48 -14.80 -6.09 -16.20
CA VAL A 48 -14.49 -5.38 -14.95
C VAL A 48 -15.21 -4.03 -15.00
N PRO A 49 -16.49 -3.93 -14.58
CA PRO A 49 -17.31 -2.74 -14.78
C PRO A 49 -16.85 -1.51 -13.99
N GLY A 50 -16.04 -1.71 -12.94
CA GLY A 50 -15.49 -0.64 -12.12
C GLY A 50 -14.90 -1.15 -10.81
N TRP A 51 -14.29 -0.23 -10.07
CA TRP A 51 -13.73 -0.47 -8.75
C TRP A 51 -13.84 0.78 -7.87
N ASN A 52 -13.70 0.59 -6.55
CA ASN A 52 -13.73 1.67 -5.57
C ASN A 52 -12.29 2.09 -5.17
N PRO A 53 -11.67 3.10 -5.82
CA PRO A 53 -10.31 3.54 -5.49
C PRO A 53 -10.20 4.21 -4.11
N ALA A 54 -11.32 4.55 -3.47
CA ALA A 54 -11.34 5.11 -2.13
C ALA A 54 -11.23 4.04 -1.03
N HIS A 55 -11.52 2.77 -1.34
CA HIS A 55 -11.40 1.69 -0.37
C HIS A 55 -9.91 1.44 -0.04
N PRO A 56 -9.53 1.24 1.25
CA PRO A 56 -8.12 1.07 1.64
C PRO A 56 -7.36 0.01 0.82
N VAL A 57 -7.99 -1.13 0.52
CA VAL A 57 -7.37 -2.23 -0.24
C VAL A 57 -7.03 -1.88 -1.70
N LEU A 58 -7.66 -0.85 -2.27
CA LEU A 58 -7.50 -0.45 -3.68
C LEU A 58 -6.80 0.90 -3.87
N ARG A 59 -6.26 1.48 -2.80
CA ARG A 59 -5.60 2.78 -2.86
C ARG A 59 -4.37 2.71 -3.79
N PHE A 60 -4.34 3.53 -4.83
CA PHE A 60 -3.26 3.51 -5.86
C PHE A 60 -3.15 2.20 -6.66
N VAL A 61 -4.21 1.37 -6.66
CA VAL A 61 -4.28 0.17 -7.50
C VAL A 61 -4.95 0.55 -8.82
N ALA A 62 -4.17 0.51 -9.91
CA ALA A 62 -4.66 0.65 -11.28
C ALA A 62 -5.22 -0.70 -11.76
N LEU A 63 -6.47 -0.71 -12.25
CA LEU A 63 -7.19 -1.90 -12.72
C LEU A 63 -7.76 -1.72 -14.14
N GLU A 64 -7.42 -0.63 -14.82
CA GLU A 64 -7.91 -0.26 -16.15
C GLU A 64 -7.67 -1.37 -17.19
N ASP A 65 -6.49 -1.97 -17.14
CA ASP A 65 -6.02 -2.99 -18.06
C ASP A 65 -6.11 -4.42 -17.45
N LEU A 66 -6.86 -4.57 -16.36
CA LEU A 66 -7.11 -5.87 -15.72
C LEU A 66 -7.93 -6.75 -16.67
N ARG A 67 -7.36 -7.88 -17.05
CA ARG A 67 -8.03 -8.93 -17.82
C ARG A 67 -8.11 -10.19 -16.98
N ILE A 68 -9.33 -10.70 -16.86
CA ILE A 68 -9.64 -11.95 -16.17
C ILE A 68 -10.14 -12.91 -17.23
N ASP A 69 -9.52 -14.09 -17.31
CA ASP A 69 -9.93 -15.14 -18.22
C ASP A 69 -11.12 -15.92 -17.63
N ARG A 70 -11.15 -16.11 -16.30
CA ARG A 70 -12.25 -16.80 -15.62
C ARG A 70 -12.46 -16.34 -14.17
N ALA A 71 -13.72 -16.17 -13.76
CA ALA A 71 -14.09 -15.83 -12.37
C ALA A 71 -15.32 -16.60 -11.87
N ALA A 72 -15.39 -16.81 -10.56
CA ALA A 72 -16.59 -17.22 -9.85
C ALA A 72 -17.55 -16.03 -9.69
N ARG A 73 -18.80 -16.19 -10.14
CA ARG A 73 -19.90 -15.30 -9.73
C ARG A 73 -20.39 -15.78 -8.37
N ILE A 74 -20.13 -14.99 -7.34
CA ILE A 74 -20.51 -15.31 -5.96
C ILE A 74 -21.83 -14.65 -5.57
N ALA A 75 -22.54 -15.25 -4.61
CA ALA A 75 -23.71 -14.63 -4.00
C ALA A 75 -23.31 -13.38 -3.20
N MET A 76 -24.17 -12.36 -3.22
CA MET A 76 -24.05 -11.24 -2.28
C MET A 76 -24.52 -11.71 -0.91
N PRO A 77 -23.81 -11.37 0.18
CA PRO A 77 -24.32 -11.59 1.53
C PRO A 77 -25.64 -10.85 1.69
N GLU A 78 -26.74 -11.55 1.97
CA GLU A 78 -28.01 -10.90 2.26
C GLU A 78 -27.87 -10.11 3.56
N GLU A 79 -28.37 -8.86 3.61
CA GLU A 79 -28.39 -8.01 4.80
C GLU A 79 -29.13 -8.68 6.01
N GLY A 80 -29.83 -9.79 5.78
CA GLY A 80 -30.63 -10.54 6.74
C GLY A 80 -30.03 -11.82 7.33
N ASP A 81 -28.86 -12.31 6.89
CA ASP A 81 -28.24 -13.53 7.44
C ASP A 81 -27.39 -13.27 8.71
N ALA A 82 -27.69 -12.15 9.38
CA ALA A 82 -27.31 -11.93 10.75
C ALA A 82 -28.06 -12.92 11.65
N GLY A 83 -27.47 -14.09 11.87
CA GLY A 83 -27.90 -15.01 12.94
C GLY A 83 -28.09 -14.28 14.29
N PRO A 84 -28.85 -14.84 15.23
CA PRO A 84 -29.40 -14.17 16.42
C PRO A 84 -28.38 -13.69 17.48
N THR A 85 -27.12 -13.47 17.11
CA THR A 85 -26.06 -12.93 17.97
C THR A 85 -25.32 -11.76 17.31
N SER A 86 -25.99 -11.02 16.41
CA SER A 86 -25.49 -9.70 16.01
C SER A 86 -25.79 -8.69 17.11
N VAL A 87 -24.86 -8.56 18.05
CA VAL A 87 -24.78 -7.41 18.95
C VAL A 87 -24.52 -6.20 18.06
N VAL A 88 -25.55 -5.36 17.93
CA VAL A 88 -25.45 -4.03 17.33
C VAL A 88 -24.37 -3.27 18.11
N GLY A 89 -23.20 -3.07 17.52
CA GLY A 89 -22.23 -2.11 18.03
C GLY A 89 -22.85 -0.72 18.03
N GLU A 90 -22.49 0.10 19.03
CA GLU A 90 -23.08 1.41 19.38
C GLU A 90 -23.08 2.49 18.27
N THR A 91 -22.68 2.16 17.04
CA THR A 91 -22.62 3.08 15.88
C THR A 91 -23.63 2.78 14.76
N GLY A 92 -24.52 1.79 14.92
CA GLY A 92 -25.63 1.56 13.97
C GLY A 92 -25.19 1.25 12.52
N ARG A 93 -23.97 0.75 12.31
CA ARG A 93 -23.48 0.35 11.00
C ARG A 93 -23.61 -1.17 10.85
N ALA A 94 -24.42 -1.61 9.88
CA ALA A 94 -24.44 -3.01 9.46
C ALA A 94 -23.00 -3.45 9.13
N PRO A 95 -22.50 -4.57 9.65
CA PRO A 95 -21.12 -4.93 9.33
C PRO A 95 -21.06 -5.37 7.86
N ALA A 96 -20.36 -4.56 7.07
CA ALA A 96 -20.61 -4.44 5.65
C ALA A 96 -19.73 -5.40 4.86
N ALA A 97 -20.34 -6.33 4.13
CA ALA A 97 -19.67 -6.90 2.98
C ALA A 97 -19.75 -5.87 1.85
N GLU A 98 -18.62 -5.42 1.33
CA GLU A 98 -18.53 -4.41 0.27
C GLU A 98 -17.88 -5.02 -0.98
N VAL A 99 -18.48 -4.76 -2.14
CA VAL A 99 -17.87 -5.08 -3.44
C VAL A 99 -16.93 -3.95 -3.81
N VAL A 100 -15.63 -4.19 -3.76
CA VAL A 100 -14.60 -3.18 -4.07
C VAL A 100 -14.14 -3.25 -5.53
N VAL A 101 -14.29 -4.40 -6.20
CA VAL A 101 -14.09 -4.56 -7.65
C VAL A 101 -15.26 -5.35 -8.24
N GLY A 102 -15.80 -4.88 -9.36
CA GLY A 102 -16.94 -5.50 -10.04
C GLY A 102 -18.26 -4.81 -9.73
N SER A 103 -19.33 -5.60 -9.62
CA SER A 103 -20.68 -5.11 -9.31
C SER A 103 -21.41 -6.07 -8.37
N ALA A 104 -22.57 -5.69 -7.85
CA ALA A 104 -23.40 -6.59 -7.04
C ALA A 104 -23.84 -7.87 -7.78
N LEU A 105 -23.91 -7.83 -9.12
CA LEU A 105 -24.24 -9.00 -9.95
C LEU A 105 -23.01 -9.87 -10.26
N LEU A 106 -21.81 -9.28 -10.21
CA LEU A 106 -20.55 -9.95 -10.46
C LEU A 106 -19.46 -9.39 -9.52
N PRO A 107 -19.44 -9.81 -8.24
CA PRO A 107 -18.44 -9.35 -7.30
C PRO A 107 -17.09 -10.03 -7.62
N LEU A 108 -16.12 -9.25 -8.08
CA LEU A 108 -14.78 -9.75 -8.41
C LEU A 108 -13.83 -9.69 -7.21
N VAL A 109 -13.98 -8.65 -6.37
CA VAL A 109 -13.32 -8.57 -5.07
C VAL A 109 -14.34 -8.10 -4.04
N LEU A 110 -14.54 -8.94 -3.03
CA LEU A 110 -15.44 -8.71 -1.90
C LEU A 110 -14.61 -8.57 -0.63
N VAL A 111 -14.88 -7.53 0.16
CA VAL A 111 -14.29 -7.36 1.50
C VAL A 111 -15.39 -7.51 2.54
N SER A 112 -15.11 -8.14 3.67
CA SER A 112 -16.06 -8.26 4.77
C SER A 112 -15.38 -8.14 6.13
N GLU A 113 -16.10 -7.57 7.08
CA GLU A 113 -15.67 -7.44 8.47
C GLU A 113 -16.63 -8.27 9.35
N ARG A 114 -16.35 -9.56 9.63
CA ARG A 114 -16.98 -10.37 10.72
C ARG A 114 -16.55 -11.86 10.74
N PRO A 115 -16.22 -12.44 11.92
CA PRO A 115 -15.60 -11.80 13.08
C PRO A 115 -14.21 -11.24 12.72
N ASP A 116 -13.56 -11.80 11.72
CA ASP A 116 -12.28 -11.36 11.17
C ASP A 116 -12.47 -10.61 9.84
N ARG A 117 -11.47 -9.81 9.45
CA ARG A 117 -11.43 -9.17 8.13
C ARG A 117 -11.12 -10.22 7.07
N ILE A 118 -11.95 -10.29 6.03
CA ILE A 118 -11.75 -11.20 4.91
C ILE A 118 -11.74 -10.41 3.61
N VAL A 119 -10.76 -10.67 2.76
CA VAL A 119 -10.73 -10.23 1.37
C VAL A 119 -10.83 -11.46 0.49
N ARG A 120 -11.93 -11.57 -0.26
CA ARG A 120 -12.14 -12.62 -1.24
C ARG A 120 -11.99 -12.07 -2.64
N VAL A 121 -11.08 -12.65 -3.40
CA VAL A 121 -10.92 -12.45 -4.83
C VAL A 121 -11.58 -13.61 -5.56
N SER A 122 -12.52 -13.32 -6.44
CA SER A 122 -13.37 -14.31 -7.09
C SER A 122 -12.73 -14.94 -8.35
N PHE A 123 -11.47 -14.68 -8.63
CA PHE A 123 -10.71 -15.26 -9.75
C PHE A 123 -9.35 -15.75 -9.25
N ALA A 124 -8.78 -16.74 -9.95
CA ALA A 124 -7.45 -17.23 -9.63
C ALA A 124 -6.41 -16.29 -10.25
N LEU A 125 -5.24 -16.17 -9.60
CA LEU A 125 -4.15 -15.33 -10.11
C LEU A 125 -3.73 -15.76 -11.52
N GLU A 126 -3.70 -17.07 -11.78
CA GLU A 126 -3.38 -17.69 -13.07
C GLU A 126 -4.45 -17.50 -14.16
N ASP A 127 -5.71 -17.29 -13.77
CA ASP A 127 -6.83 -17.01 -14.68
C ASP A 127 -6.97 -15.48 -14.88
N SER A 128 -5.88 -14.71 -14.71
CA SER A 128 -5.86 -13.26 -14.90
C SER A 128 -4.47 -12.76 -15.29
N ASN A 129 -4.39 -11.56 -15.85
CA ASN A 129 -3.12 -10.86 -16.00
C ASN A 129 -2.70 -10.10 -14.73
N PHE A 130 -3.52 -10.07 -13.65
CA PHE A 130 -3.33 -9.18 -12.51
C PHE A 130 -1.92 -9.24 -11.90
N PRO A 131 -1.31 -10.43 -11.66
CA PRO A 131 0.06 -10.52 -11.11
C PRO A 131 1.15 -9.82 -11.94
N LEU A 132 0.88 -9.56 -13.22
CA LEU A 132 1.79 -8.88 -14.14
C LEU A 132 1.68 -7.35 -14.08
N HIS A 133 0.67 -6.82 -13.38
CA HIS A 133 0.44 -5.38 -13.25
C HIS A 133 1.20 -4.78 -12.08
N PRO A 134 1.62 -3.50 -12.19
CA PRO A 134 2.17 -2.76 -11.06
C PRO A 134 1.17 -2.58 -9.91
N GLY A 135 -0.15 -2.65 -10.19
CA GLY A 135 -1.20 -2.58 -9.19
C GLY A 135 -1.25 -3.79 -8.24
N PHE A 136 -0.78 -4.96 -8.66
CA PHE A 136 -0.84 -6.18 -7.84
C PHE A 136 -0.02 -6.14 -6.54
N PRO A 137 1.27 -5.78 -6.55
CA PRO A 137 2.02 -5.63 -5.30
C PRO A 137 1.43 -4.54 -4.39
N ILE A 138 0.89 -3.46 -4.96
CA ILE A 138 0.21 -2.40 -4.19
C ILE A 138 -1.06 -2.94 -3.53
N PHE A 139 -1.86 -3.70 -4.28
CA PHE A 139 -3.05 -4.38 -3.76
C PHE A 139 -2.72 -5.32 -2.61
N LEU A 140 -1.65 -6.12 -2.73
CA LEU A 140 -1.19 -6.99 -1.65
C LEU A 140 -0.81 -6.20 -0.41
N THR A 141 0.01 -5.15 -0.54
CA THR A 141 0.41 -4.30 0.59
C THR A 141 -0.79 -3.66 1.27
N ASN A 142 -1.71 -3.08 0.50
CA ASN A 142 -2.91 -2.45 1.03
C ASN A 142 -3.84 -3.45 1.70
N THR A 143 -4.01 -4.63 1.09
CA THR A 143 -4.83 -5.71 1.64
C THR A 143 -4.26 -6.22 2.95
N LEU A 144 -2.95 -6.43 3.04
CA LEU A 144 -2.31 -6.82 4.30
C LEU A 144 -2.47 -5.76 5.37
N GLY A 145 -2.23 -4.48 5.04
CA GLY A 145 -2.41 -3.38 5.99
C GLY A 145 -3.86 -3.25 6.48
N TRP A 146 -4.82 -3.45 5.58
CA TRP A 146 -6.24 -3.46 5.94
C TRP A 146 -6.60 -4.69 6.78
N LEU A 147 -6.15 -5.90 6.43
CA LEU A 147 -6.42 -7.13 7.16
C LEU A 147 -5.89 -7.07 8.60
N MET A 148 -4.69 -6.52 8.80
CA MET A 148 -4.05 -6.42 10.12
C MET A 148 -4.57 -5.26 10.99
N ASP A 149 -5.54 -4.47 10.47
CA ASP A 149 -5.93 -3.17 11.05
C ASP A 149 -4.73 -2.29 11.43
N GLU A 150 -3.68 -2.29 10.59
CA GLU A 150 -2.52 -1.43 10.81
C GLU A 150 -2.94 0.03 10.62
N GLN A 151 -3.37 0.66 11.72
CA GLN A 151 -3.52 2.11 11.75
C GLN A 151 -2.12 2.72 11.65
N VAL A 152 -1.95 3.54 10.61
CA VAL A 152 -0.92 4.57 10.40
C VAL A 152 0.35 4.33 11.20
N ALA A 153 1.35 3.69 10.58
CA ALA A 153 2.67 3.63 11.16
C ALA A 153 3.20 5.07 11.38
N LEU A 154 3.42 5.47 12.63
CA LEU A 154 4.03 6.76 12.93
C LEU A 154 5.55 6.62 12.84
N ALA A 155 6.16 7.32 11.87
CA ALA A 155 7.61 7.45 11.82
C ALA A 155 8.06 8.54 12.81
N ARG A 156 8.94 8.21 13.74
CA ARG A 156 9.48 9.14 14.76
C ARG A 156 11.00 9.01 14.87
N ALA A 157 11.65 10.09 15.27
CA ALA A 157 13.04 10.03 15.70
C ALA A 157 13.12 9.38 17.11
N PRO A 158 14.26 8.78 17.48
CA PRO A 158 14.49 8.31 18.84
C PRO A 158 14.30 9.42 19.88
N GLY A 159 13.91 9.02 21.09
CA GLY A 159 13.65 9.89 22.22
C GLY A 159 12.23 9.77 22.74
N GLN A 160 11.67 10.88 23.22
CA GLN A 160 10.32 10.93 23.77
C GLN A 160 9.28 10.91 22.65
N ILE A 161 8.42 9.89 22.65
CA ILE A 161 7.36 9.72 21.66
C ILE A 161 6.00 9.88 22.33
N GLU A 162 5.15 10.70 21.71
CA GLU A 162 3.75 10.86 22.09
C GLU A 162 2.84 10.27 21.02
N VAL A 163 1.90 9.44 21.46
CA VAL A 163 0.90 8.79 20.61
C VAL A 163 -0.51 9.14 21.05
N PRO A 164 -1.45 9.40 20.12
CA PRO A 164 -2.82 9.84 20.42
C PRO A 164 -3.72 8.66 20.83
N LEU A 165 -3.22 7.77 21.69
CA LEU A 165 -3.94 6.68 22.33
C LEU A 165 -3.79 6.86 23.83
N ALA A 166 -4.88 6.99 24.58
CA ALA A 166 -4.82 7.20 26.03
C ALA A 166 -4.64 5.86 26.75
N MET A 167 -3.88 5.82 27.83
CA MET A 167 -3.72 4.60 28.64
C MET A 167 -3.32 3.35 27.83
N ALA A 168 -2.46 3.52 26.82
CA ALA A 168 -2.04 2.44 25.96
C ALA A 168 -0.85 1.66 26.55
N ALA A 169 -0.82 0.36 26.33
CA ALA A 169 0.37 -0.45 26.53
C ALA A 169 1.29 -0.28 25.32
N VAL A 170 2.60 -0.27 25.54
CA VAL A 170 3.59 -0.20 24.45
C VAL A 170 4.52 -1.39 24.58
N THR A 171 4.69 -2.14 23.50
CA THR A 171 5.67 -3.22 23.39
C THR A 171 6.66 -2.93 22.27
N ASP A 172 7.89 -3.43 22.38
CA ASP A 172 8.85 -3.40 21.27
C ASP A 172 8.61 -4.56 20.28
N LEU A 173 9.48 -4.66 19.26
CA LEU A 173 9.42 -5.71 18.24
C LEU A 173 9.63 -7.12 18.80
N GLU A 174 10.34 -7.25 19.93
CA GLU A 174 10.58 -8.52 20.62
C GLU A 174 9.41 -8.89 21.55
N GLY A 175 8.40 -8.02 21.66
CA GLY A 175 7.24 -8.20 22.52
C GLY A 175 7.49 -7.82 23.97
N SER A 176 8.60 -7.14 24.28
CA SER A 176 8.90 -6.68 25.63
C SER A 176 8.13 -5.41 25.96
N ASP A 177 7.59 -5.33 27.17
CA ASP A 177 6.86 -4.15 27.64
C ASP A 177 7.81 -2.94 27.80
N VAL A 178 7.40 -1.81 27.23
CA VAL A 178 8.09 -0.53 27.34
C VAL A 178 7.37 0.32 28.38
N ALA A 179 8.13 0.97 29.26
CA ALA A 179 7.55 1.85 30.27
C ALA A 179 6.80 3.02 29.62
N THR A 180 5.55 3.24 30.06
CA THR A 180 4.69 4.30 29.54
C THR A 180 4.28 5.28 30.63
N TRP A 181 4.06 6.53 30.23
CA TRP A 181 3.41 7.55 31.03
C TRP A 181 2.05 7.87 30.40
N PRO A 182 0.95 7.30 30.95
CA PRO A 182 -0.39 7.55 30.41
C PRO A 182 -0.89 8.93 30.80
N LEU A 183 -1.40 9.68 29.82
CA LEU A 183 -2.11 10.95 29.98
C LEU A 183 -3.57 10.81 29.51
N ALA A 184 -4.41 11.79 29.86
CA ALA A 184 -5.85 11.76 29.58
C ALA A 184 -6.23 11.58 28.10
N ASN A 185 -5.37 12.00 27.16
CA ASN A 185 -5.63 11.93 25.72
C ASN A 185 -4.47 11.35 24.88
N ARG A 186 -3.40 10.89 25.53
CA ARG A 186 -2.19 10.41 24.85
C ARG A 186 -1.40 9.48 25.77
N THR A 187 -0.52 8.70 25.18
CA THR A 187 0.46 7.90 25.92
C THR A 187 1.83 8.37 25.50
N VAL A 188 2.73 8.53 26.47
CA VAL A 188 4.12 8.91 26.24
C VAL A 188 5.01 7.73 26.58
N PHE A 189 6.01 7.45 25.75
CA PHE A 189 7.04 6.46 26.03
C PHE A 189 8.40 6.93 25.51
N MET A 190 9.48 6.34 26.03
CA MET A 190 10.84 6.59 25.57
C MET A 190 11.27 5.49 24.60
N ALA A 191 11.76 5.89 23.43
CA ALA A 191 12.36 5.00 22.44
C ALA A 191 13.81 5.43 22.19
N ASP A 192 14.72 4.98 23.04
CA ASP A 192 16.15 5.37 22.98
C ASP A 192 16.90 4.71 21.81
N GLN A 193 16.32 3.66 21.21
CA GLN A 193 16.88 2.94 20.08
C GLN A 193 15.91 2.92 18.89
N PRO A 194 16.42 2.89 17.65
CA PRO A 194 15.61 2.61 16.48
C PRO A 194 14.96 1.24 16.57
N GLY A 195 13.70 1.15 16.19
CA GLY A 195 12.93 -0.08 16.33
C GLY A 195 11.48 0.11 15.96
N LEU A 196 10.73 -0.98 15.95
CA LEU A 196 9.28 -0.96 15.79
C LEU A 196 8.64 -1.15 17.16
N TYR A 197 7.70 -0.28 17.49
CA TYR A 197 6.94 -0.34 18.74
C TYR A 197 5.46 -0.52 18.43
N THR A 198 4.78 -1.37 19.19
CA THR A 198 3.34 -1.58 19.08
C THR A 198 2.66 -0.91 20.26
N VAL A 199 1.81 0.06 19.97
CA VAL A 199 0.98 0.76 20.96
C VAL A 199 -0.43 0.16 20.90
N ALA A 200 -0.87 -0.48 21.97
CA ALA A 200 -2.16 -1.15 22.04
C ALA A 200 -3.08 -0.50 23.10
N GLN A 201 -4.30 -0.17 22.71
CA GLN A 201 -5.36 0.32 23.60
C GLN A 201 -6.68 -0.37 23.24
N ALA A 202 -7.13 -1.30 24.08
CA ALA A 202 -8.31 -2.15 23.80
C ALA A 202 -8.20 -2.77 22.40
N ASP A 203 -9.12 -2.43 21.49
CA ASP A 203 -9.17 -2.98 20.13
C ASP A 203 -8.30 -2.21 19.12
N ARG A 204 -7.66 -1.11 19.54
CA ARG A 204 -6.83 -0.28 18.67
C ARG A 204 -5.36 -0.63 18.82
N ARG A 205 -4.69 -0.88 17.69
CA ARG A 205 -3.24 -1.03 17.61
C ARG A 205 -2.66 0.04 16.69
N LEU A 206 -1.57 0.67 17.14
CA LEU A 206 -0.82 1.67 16.39
C LEU A 206 0.64 1.27 16.38
N ARG A 207 1.22 1.09 15.20
CA ARG A 207 2.64 0.80 15.05
C ARG A 207 3.42 2.11 15.00
N VAL A 208 4.53 2.19 15.72
CA VAL A 208 5.43 3.35 15.72
C VAL A 208 6.79 2.88 15.26
N ALA A 209 7.21 3.32 14.09
CA ALA A 209 8.53 3.07 13.55
C ALA A 209 9.48 4.18 14.02
N VAL A 210 10.44 3.82 14.85
CA VAL A 210 11.46 4.75 15.35
C VAL A 210 12.71 4.56 14.52
N ASN A 211 13.13 5.61 13.82
CA ASN A 211 14.26 5.55 12.90
C ASN A 211 15.17 6.79 13.07
N LEU A 212 16.48 6.60 12.95
CA LEU A 212 17.48 7.67 12.86
C LEU A 212 17.37 8.47 11.56
N ALA A 213 16.68 7.93 10.56
CA ALA A 213 16.46 8.57 9.27
C ALA A 213 15.65 9.86 9.43
N SER A 214 16.33 10.99 9.43
CA SER A 214 15.72 12.30 9.23
C SER A 214 15.40 12.47 7.75
N THR A 215 14.16 12.80 7.40
CA THR A 215 13.77 13.13 6.02
C THR A 215 14.61 14.29 5.46
N ALA A 216 15.01 15.25 6.30
CA ALA A 216 15.90 16.35 5.93
C ALA A 216 17.34 15.92 5.57
N ARG A 217 17.77 14.73 6.02
CA ARG A 217 19.12 14.17 5.73
C ARG A 217 19.09 13.00 4.76
N THR A 218 17.92 12.38 4.56
CA THR A 218 17.74 11.15 3.76
C THR A 218 17.03 11.43 2.43
N SER A 219 16.52 12.64 2.22
CA SER A 219 15.99 13.05 0.91
C SER A 219 17.14 13.35 -0.04
N VAL A 220 17.67 12.31 -0.70
CA VAL A 220 18.74 12.43 -1.70
C VAL A 220 18.31 13.30 -2.89
N ASN A 221 17.01 13.38 -3.16
CA ASN A 221 16.44 14.22 -4.23
C ASN A 221 16.22 15.69 -3.82
N ASP A 222 16.26 16.01 -2.51
CA ASP A 222 16.03 17.36 -1.96
C ASP A 222 17.29 17.92 -1.26
N SER A 223 18.32 17.09 -1.08
CA SER A 223 19.66 17.53 -0.69
C SER A 223 20.38 18.08 -1.92
N GLY A 224 20.25 19.39 -2.15
CA GLY A 224 21.19 20.09 -3.00
C GLY A 224 22.58 20.02 -2.37
N PHE A 225 23.51 19.31 -3.00
CA PHE A 225 24.92 19.40 -2.63
C PHE A 225 25.41 20.81 -2.98
N THR A 226 25.28 21.77 -2.05
CA THR A 226 26.06 23.00 -2.12
C THR A 226 27.51 22.60 -1.93
N SER A 227 28.31 22.69 -2.99
CA SER A 227 29.71 22.26 -3.04
C SER A 227 30.66 23.06 -2.13
N ASP A 228 30.13 23.93 -1.26
CA ASP A 228 30.92 24.83 -0.42
C ASP A 228 31.24 24.28 0.99
N GLU A 229 30.71 23.13 1.41
CA GLU A 229 31.00 22.54 2.73
C GLU A 229 31.82 21.23 2.71
N ILE A 230 32.55 20.97 1.62
CA ILE A 230 33.64 19.97 1.62
C ILE A 230 34.96 20.66 1.24
N THR A 231 35.35 21.66 2.02
CA THR A 231 36.74 22.13 2.04
C THR A 231 37.24 22.26 3.47
N SER A 232 37.58 21.12 4.08
CA SER A 232 38.68 21.09 5.03
C SER A 232 39.27 19.68 5.05
N ALA A 233 40.58 19.62 4.80
CA ALA A 233 41.44 18.44 4.78
C ALA A 233 41.38 17.55 3.51
N ALA A 234 41.83 18.08 2.37
CA ALA A 234 42.81 17.40 1.50
C ALA A 234 43.17 18.27 0.29
N SER A 235 43.95 19.33 0.51
CA SER A 235 44.72 19.95 -0.56
C SER A 235 45.94 19.07 -0.84
N THR A 236 45.85 18.19 -1.84
CA THR A 236 47.02 17.68 -2.56
C THR A 236 46.64 17.48 -4.02
N ALA A 237 47.40 18.15 -4.88
CA ALA A 237 47.17 18.33 -6.30
C ALA A 237 46.90 17.03 -7.06
N LEU A 238 45.89 17.04 -7.93
CA LEU A 238 46.02 16.76 -9.36
C LEU A 238 44.93 17.55 -10.08
N ALA A 239 45.35 18.34 -11.07
CA ALA A 239 44.48 19.06 -11.96
C ALA A 239 43.75 18.07 -12.87
N ASP A 240 42.42 18.02 -12.75
CA ASP A 240 41.56 17.79 -13.90
C ASP A 240 40.37 18.75 -13.75
N THR A 241 40.41 19.79 -14.57
CA THR A 241 39.32 20.75 -14.73
C THR A 241 38.25 20.08 -15.58
N GLU A 242 37.36 19.31 -14.96
CA GLU A 242 36.04 19.07 -15.56
C GLU A 242 35.18 20.31 -15.30
N MET A 243 35.31 21.29 -16.20
CA MET A 243 34.24 22.26 -16.43
C MET A 243 33.02 21.48 -16.93
N GLY A 244 32.14 21.09 -16.00
CA GLY A 244 30.76 20.78 -16.35
C GLY A 244 30.22 21.95 -17.20
N PRO A 245 29.50 21.67 -18.30
CA PRO A 245 29.05 22.73 -19.19
C PRO A 245 28.24 23.72 -18.36
N SER A 246 28.68 24.98 -18.35
CA SER A 246 27.95 26.06 -17.71
C SER A 246 26.50 25.99 -18.18
N GLU A 247 25.54 26.19 -17.26
CA GLU A 247 24.09 26.18 -17.53
C GLU A 247 23.66 27.14 -18.65
N GLU A 248 24.57 27.91 -19.23
CA GLU A 248 24.38 28.83 -20.35
C GLU A 248 24.74 28.22 -21.73
N LEU A 249 25.54 27.15 -21.80
CA LEU A 249 26.01 26.58 -23.08
C LEU A 249 24.91 25.85 -23.86
N TRP A 250 23.97 25.20 -23.19
CA TRP A 250 22.84 24.55 -23.86
C TRP A 250 21.93 25.59 -24.56
N MET A 251 21.77 26.77 -23.95
CA MET A 251 21.04 27.90 -24.53
C MET A 251 21.76 28.42 -25.80
N ALA A 252 23.09 28.49 -25.76
CA ALA A 252 23.91 28.88 -26.91
C ALA A 252 23.81 27.85 -28.06
N PHE A 253 23.84 26.54 -27.76
CA PHE A 253 23.64 25.49 -28.76
C PHE A 253 22.22 25.49 -29.34
N LEU A 254 21.20 25.80 -28.53
CA LEU A 254 19.81 25.91 -28.98
C LEU A 254 19.63 27.11 -29.93
N LEU A 255 20.25 28.25 -29.61
CA LEU A 255 20.28 29.42 -30.49
C LEU A 255 21.06 29.15 -31.80
N LEU A 256 22.18 28.44 -31.73
CA LEU A 256 22.95 28.05 -32.91
C LEU A 256 22.14 27.11 -33.82
N ALA A 257 21.46 26.12 -33.25
CA ALA A 257 20.59 25.21 -33.98
C ALA A 257 19.44 25.97 -34.66
N LEU A 258 18.79 26.89 -33.95
CA LEU A 258 17.74 27.75 -34.50
C LEU A 258 18.28 28.60 -35.68
N PHE A 259 19.47 29.18 -35.53
CA PHE A 259 20.11 29.96 -36.59
C PHE A 259 20.38 29.11 -37.84
N LEU A 260 20.90 27.89 -37.68
CA LEU A 260 21.15 26.98 -38.80
C LEU A 260 19.86 26.61 -39.54
N VAL A 261 18.77 26.35 -38.82
CA VAL A 261 17.45 26.07 -39.42
C VAL A 261 16.93 27.25 -40.22
N VAL A 262 17.10 28.48 -39.71
CA VAL A 262 16.69 29.69 -40.45
C VAL A 262 17.55 29.89 -41.70
N VAL A 263 18.86 29.68 -41.61
CA VAL A 263 19.76 29.77 -42.78
C VAL A 263 19.39 28.72 -43.81
N GLU A 264 19.16 27.47 -43.40
CA GLU A 264 18.69 26.40 -44.27
C GLU A 264 17.38 26.79 -44.95
N TRP A 265 16.39 27.26 -44.19
CA TRP A 265 15.10 27.70 -44.73
C TRP A 265 15.26 28.82 -45.76
N VAL A 266 16.12 29.82 -45.50
CA VAL A 266 16.38 30.92 -46.45
C VAL A 266 17.09 30.41 -47.70
N THR A 267 18.09 29.53 -47.57
CA THR A 267 18.81 28.96 -48.72
C THR A 267 17.91 28.09 -49.58
N TYR A 268 17.05 27.28 -48.96
CA TYR A 268 16.03 26.47 -49.64
C TYR A 268 15.02 27.37 -50.36
N HIS A 269 14.51 28.41 -49.69
CA HIS A 269 13.54 29.32 -50.29
C HIS A 269 14.11 30.13 -51.46
N ARG A 270 15.41 30.47 -51.40
CA ARG A 270 16.12 31.18 -52.47
C ARG A 270 16.62 30.29 -53.61
N ARG A 271 16.35 28.97 -53.58
CA ARG A 271 16.79 27.99 -54.60
C ARG A 271 18.29 28.13 -54.93
N LEU A 272 19.12 28.32 -53.90
CA LEU A 272 20.56 28.55 -54.05
C LEU A 272 21.41 27.29 -53.79
N THR A 273 20.80 26.12 -53.82
CA THR A 273 21.51 24.84 -53.84
C THR A 273 21.47 24.25 -55.25
N VAL A 274 22.66 23.92 -55.77
CA VAL A 274 22.87 23.10 -56.97
C VAL A 274 22.42 21.66 -56.68
#